data_AF-A0AAV4WNJ8-F1
#
_entry.id   AF-A0AAV4WNJ8-F1
#
_cell.length_a   1.000
_cell.length_b   1.000
_cell.length_c   1.000
_cell.angle_alpha   90.00
_cell.angle_beta   90.00
_cell.angle_gamma   90.00
#
_symmetry.space_group_name_H-M   'P 1'
#
loop_
_entity.id
_entity.type
_entity.pdbx_description
1 polymer ?
#
loop_
_entity_poly.entity_id
_entity_poly.type
_entity_poly.pdbx_seq_one_letter_code
_entity_poly.pdbx_strand_id
1 'polypeptide(L)'
;MEPYAVNIDNQAQVWKNLYNDIVEPNIKDSSFKLNNSIRISKWKDRFEKGYKNNWSREIFTIHQILPGQPIVYELKDLMGDNITLYYRSYILRERN
;
A
#
# COMPACT_ATOMS: atom_id res chain seq x y z
N MET A 1 6.92 26.27 18.32
CA MET A 1 8.15 26.61 17.57
C MET A 1 7.72 27.42 16.38
N GLU A 2 8.36 28.56 16.14
CA GLU A 2 8.03 29.41 14.99
C GLU A 2 8.55 28.80 13.68
N PRO A 3 7.85 28.96 12.55
CA PRO A 3 8.23 28.30 11.29
C PRO A 3 9.66 28.62 10.82
N TYR A 4 10.15 29.84 11.06
CA TYR A 4 11.50 30.26 10.65
C TYR A 4 12.61 29.60 11.49
N ALA A 5 12.30 29.19 12.72
CA ALA A 5 13.27 28.60 13.64
C ALA A 5 13.53 27.10 13.36
N VAL A 6 12.91 26.52 12.34
CA VAL A 6 13.04 25.09 12.00
C VAL A 6 14.32 24.83 11.21
N ASN A 7 15.14 23.89 11.68
CA ASN A 7 16.40 23.45 11.08
C ASN A 7 16.48 21.90 11.03
N ILE A 8 17.55 21.36 10.45
CA ILE A 8 17.73 19.90 10.28
C ILE A 8 17.74 19.16 11.63
N ASP A 9 18.21 19.80 12.70
CA ASP A 9 18.33 19.18 14.01
C ASP A 9 16.98 19.10 14.74
N ASN A 10 16.13 20.12 14.56
CA ASN A 10 14.84 20.20 15.25
C ASN A 10 13.64 19.69 14.43
N GLN A 11 13.83 19.41 13.14
CA GLN A 11 12.77 18.95 12.23
C GLN A 11 12.02 17.73 12.77
N ALA A 12 12.73 16.77 13.39
CA ALA A 12 12.12 15.55 13.91
C ALA A 12 11.19 15.84 15.09
N GLN A 13 11.57 16.78 15.96
CA GLN A 13 10.76 17.20 17.10
C GLN A 13 9.51 17.97 16.63
N VAL A 14 9.67 18.84 15.62
CA VAL A 14 8.54 19.57 15.02
C VAL A 14 7.56 18.61 14.37
N TRP A 15 8.07 17.66 13.58
CA TRP A 15 7.25 16.62 12.94
C TRP A 15 6.49 15.82 13.99
N LYS A 16 7.16 15.36 15.05
CA LYS A 16 6.51 14.65 16.14
C LYS A 16 5.42 15.50 16.79
N ASN A 17 5.66 16.77 17.08
CA ASN A 17 4.64 17.64 17.69
C ASN A 17 3.40 17.86 16.81
N LEU A 18 3.58 17.95 15.49
CA LEU A 18 2.50 18.18 14.53
C LEU A 18 1.70 16.91 14.21
N TYR A 19 2.37 15.75 14.23
CA TYR A 19 1.84 14.49 13.72
C TYR A 19 1.83 13.37 14.78
N ASN A 20 1.99 13.70 16.06
CA ASN A 20 2.01 12.71 17.16
C ASN A 20 0.73 11.86 17.22
N ASP A 21 -0.39 12.42 16.74
CA ASP A 21 -1.71 11.81 16.79
C ASP A 21 -1.95 10.86 15.60
N ILE A 22 -1.02 10.80 14.63
CA ILE A 22 -1.05 9.80 13.56
C ILE A 22 -0.66 8.47 14.18
N VAL A 23 -1.67 7.69 14.56
CA VAL A 23 -1.49 6.33 15.08
C VAL A 23 -0.94 5.45 13.97
N GLU A 24 0.23 4.85 14.18
CA GLU A 24 0.73 3.84 13.26
C GLU A 24 -0.30 2.69 13.16
N PRO A 25 -0.75 2.33 11.95
CA PRO A 25 -1.76 1.30 11.82
C PRO A 25 -1.18 -0.05 12.20
N ASN A 26 -1.97 -0.79 12.97
CA ASN A 26 -1.60 -2.11 13.40
C ASN A 26 -1.62 -3.08 12.21
N ILE A 27 -0.48 -3.71 11.94
CA ILE A 27 -0.35 -4.71 10.85
C ILE A 27 -1.33 -5.88 11.07
N LYS A 28 -1.73 -6.18 12.31
CA LYS A 28 -2.74 -7.21 12.61
C LYS A 28 -4.11 -6.91 12.02
N ASP A 29 -4.43 -5.63 11.81
CA ASP A 29 -5.70 -5.18 11.22
C ASP A 29 -5.62 -5.10 9.68
N SER A 30 -4.54 -5.61 9.08
CA SER A 30 -4.38 -5.68 7.62
C SER A 30 -5.46 -6.54 6.97
N SER A 31 -5.92 -6.10 5.81
CA SER A 31 -6.93 -6.80 5.01
C SER A 31 -6.42 -8.10 4.40
N PHE A 32 -5.10 -8.24 4.26
CA PHE A 32 -4.46 -9.39 3.62
C PHE A 32 -3.27 -9.87 4.45
N LYS A 33 -2.95 -11.15 4.37
CA LYS A 33 -1.84 -11.78 5.08
C LYS A 33 -0.62 -11.96 4.17
N LEU A 34 0.52 -12.16 4.82
CA LEU A 34 1.76 -12.56 4.16
C LEU A 34 1.54 -13.83 3.33
N ASN A 35 2.13 -13.88 2.14
CA ASN A 35 2.00 -14.99 1.18
C ASN A 35 0.60 -15.23 0.60
N ASN A 36 -0.37 -14.31 0.78
CA ASN A 36 -1.62 -14.42 0.04
C ASN A 36 -1.42 -14.17 -1.46
N SER A 37 -2.09 -15.00 -2.27
CA SER A 37 -2.18 -14.82 -3.71
C SER A 37 -3.31 -13.85 -4.06
N ILE A 38 -2.95 -12.74 -4.69
CA ILE A 38 -3.86 -11.64 -4.97
C ILE A 38 -3.79 -11.22 -6.44
N ARG A 39 -4.78 -10.42 -6.86
CA ARG A 39 -4.82 -9.74 -8.15
C ARG A 39 -4.94 -8.25 -7.95
N ILE A 40 -4.46 -7.49 -8.93
CA ILE A 40 -4.51 -6.02 -8.93
C ILE A 40 -5.68 -5.58 -9.82
N SER A 41 -6.40 -4.55 -9.41
CA SER A 41 -7.44 -3.95 -10.23
C SER A 41 -6.84 -3.27 -11.46
N LYS A 42 -7.53 -3.37 -12.59
CA LYS A 42 -7.15 -2.67 -13.81
C LYS A 42 -7.65 -1.23 -13.75
N TRP A 43 -6.81 -0.32 -14.26
CA TRP A 43 -7.27 1.02 -14.56
C TRP A 43 -8.32 0.96 -15.66
N LYS A 44 -9.43 1.69 -15.46
CA LYS A 44 -10.54 1.75 -16.40
C LYS A 44 -10.62 3.11 -17.04
N ASP A 45 -10.91 3.11 -18.34
CA ASP A 45 -11.28 4.32 -19.04
C ASP A 45 -12.77 4.66 -18.81
N ARG A 46 -13.13 5.93 -18.96
CA ARG A 46 -14.47 6.48 -18.66
C ARG A 46 -15.60 5.74 -19.39
N PHE A 47 -15.33 5.23 -20.59
CA PHE A 47 -16.32 4.57 -21.45
C PHE A 47 -16.08 3.07 -21.61
N GLU A 48 -15.29 2.46 -20.72
CA GLU A 48 -15.03 1.04 -20.80
C GLU A 48 -16.29 0.21 -20.49
N LYS A 49 -16.58 -0.75 -21.37
CA LYS A 49 -17.79 -1.58 -21.26
C LYS A 49 -17.77 -2.44 -20.00
N GLY A 50 -18.87 -2.43 -19.24
CA GLY A 50 -18.99 -3.10 -17.95
C GLY A 50 -18.84 -4.63 -17.94
N TYR A 51 -18.95 -5.29 -19.11
CA TYR A 51 -18.73 -6.73 -19.23
C TYR A 51 -17.26 -7.15 -19.20
N LYS A 52 -16.31 -6.21 -19.33
CA LYS A 52 -14.88 -6.53 -19.30
C LYS A 52 -14.43 -6.78 -17.86
N ASN A 53 -13.53 -7.75 -17.66
CA ASN A 53 -12.98 -8.07 -16.35
C ASN A 53 -12.12 -6.92 -15.79
N ASN A 54 -12.41 -6.50 -14.55
CA ASN A 54 -11.76 -5.39 -13.86
C ASN A 54 -10.44 -5.77 -13.18
N TRP A 55 -10.03 -7.03 -13.27
CA TRP A 55 -8.86 -7.57 -12.56
C TRP A 55 -7.77 -7.98 -13.54
N SER A 56 -6.51 -7.86 -13.11
CA SER A 56 -5.34 -8.38 -13.80
C SER A 56 -5.49 -9.89 -14.05
N ARG A 57 -4.84 -10.39 -15.12
CA ARG A 57 -4.68 -11.83 -15.33
C ARG A 57 -3.50 -12.37 -14.52
N GLU A 58 -2.48 -11.55 -14.31
CA GLU A 58 -1.33 -11.81 -13.45
C GLU A 58 -1.77 -11.93 -11.99
N ILE A 59 -1.13 -12.87 -11.30
CA ILE A 59 -1.34 -13.19 -9.90
C ILE A 59 -0.04 -12.86 -9.17
N PHE A 60 -0.17 -12.12 -8.09
CA PHE A 60 0.95 -11.70 -7.27
C PHE A 60 0.85 -12.34 -5.90
N THR A 61 1.98 -12.41 -5.21
CA THR A 61 2.07 -12.87 -3.83
C THR A 61 2.50 -11.71 -2.95
N ILE A 62 1.83 -11.52 -1.81
CA ILE A 62 2.24 -10.51 -0.82
C ILE A 62 3.56 -10.94 -0.18
N HIS A 63 4.61 -10.17 -0.44
CA HIS A 63 5.95 -10.39 0.08
C HIS A 63 6.18 -9.69 1.43
N GLN A 64 5.63 -8.49 1.60
CA GLN A 64 5.76 -7.71 2.83
C GLN A 64 4.52 -6.86 3.06
N ILE A 65 4.21 -6.63 4.35
CA ILE A 65 3.20 -5.66 4.77
C ILE A 65 3.95 -4.52 5.45
N LEU A 66 3.87 -3.34 4.86
CA LEU A 66 4.51 -2.13 5.35
C LEU A 66 3.53 -1.35 6.24
N PRO A 67 3.89 -1.10 7.51
CA PRO A 67 3.10 -0.23 8.36
C PRO A 67 3.15 1.20 7.82
N GLY A 68 1.98 1.81 7.64
CA GLY A 68 1.82 3.17 7.17
C GLY A 68 0.33 3.48 7.06
N GLN A 69 -0.07 4.75 7.15
CA GLN A 69 -1.49 5.12 7.13
C GLN A 69 -1.87 5.69 5.74
N PRO A 70 -2.48 4.90 4.84
CA PRO A 70 -2.95 3.51 4.98
C PRO A 70 -1.90 2.44 4.64
N ILE A 71 -2.16 1.19 5.08
CA ILE A 71 -1.23 0.06 4.96
C ILE A 71 -0.87 -0.18 3.49
N VAL A 72 0.42 -0.41 3.24
CA VAL A 72 0.96 -0.69 1.91
C VAL A 72 1.49 -2.13 1.87
N TYR A 73 1.24 -2.81 0.76
CA TYR A 73 1.69 -4.17 0.52
C TYR A 73 2.76 -4.18 -0.55
N GLU A 74 3.85 -4.89 -0.26
CA GLU A 74 4.87 -5.23 -1.24
C GLU A 74 4.49 -6.54 -1.91
N LEU A 75 4.46 -6.55 -3.24
CA LEU A 75 4.06 -7.69 -4.06
C LEU A 75 5.23 -8.22 -4.88
N LYS A 76 5.23 -9.55 -5.09
CA LYS A 76 6.12 -10.26 -6.02
C LYS A 76 5.30 -11.09 -7.00
N ASP A 77 5.81 -11.29 -8.21
CA ASP A 77 5.19 -12.18 -9.20
C ASP A 77 5.34 -13.66 -8.79
N LEU A 78 4.49 -14.52 -9.34
CA LEU A 78 4.50 -15.98 -9.16
C LEU A 78 5.84 -16.63 -9.51
N MET A 79 6.52 -16.11 -10.52
CA MET A 79 7.83 -16.61 -10.97
C MET A 79 8.98 -16.18 -10.05
N GLY A 80 8.71 -15.30 -9.07
CA GLY A 80 9.74 -14.75 -8.19
C GLY A 80 10.65 -13.72 -8.88
N ASP A 81 10.33 -13.32 -10.11
CA ASP A 81 11.03 -12.24 -10.79
C ASP A 81 10.95 -10.96 -9.97
N ASN A 82 12.06 -10.22 -9.92
CA ASN A 82 12.36 -9.09 -9.01
C ASN A 82 11.52 -7.82 -9.28
N ILE A 83 10.24 -7.97 -9.63
CA ILE A 83 9.31 -6.86 -9.77
C ILE A 83 8.67 -6.64 -8.41
N THR A 84 9.26 -5.73 -7.64
CA THR A 84 8.70 -5.24 -6.39
C THR A 84 7.66 -4.15 -6.71
N LEU A 85 6.40 -4.41 -6.39
CA LEU A 85 5.32 -3.43 -6.53
C LEU A 85 4.74 -3.07 -5.16
N TYR A 86 4.41 -1.79 -4.98
CA TYR A 86 3.81 -1.28 -3.75
C TYR A 86 2.39 -0.81 -3.99
N TYR A 87 1.42 -1.40 -3.29
CA TYR A 87 0.01 -1.08 -3.47
C TYR A 87 -0.77 -0.98 -2.16
N ARG A 88 -1.84 -0.20 -2.17
CA ARG A 88 -2.80 -0.09 -1.06
C ARG A 88 -3.89 -1.16 -1.18
N SER A 89 -4.56 -1.50 -0.08
CA SER A 89 -5.53 -2.59 -0.04
C SER A 89 -6.70 -2.47 -1.04
N TYR A 90 -7.21 -1.26 -1.31
CA TYR A 90 -8.44 -1.06 -2.09
C TYR A 90 -8.35 -1.44 -3.58
N ILE A 91 -7.15 -1.64 -4.10
CA ILE A 91 -6.89 -2.11 -5.48
C ILE A 91 -6.47 -3.57 -5.54
N LEU A 92 -6.44 -4.25 -4.40
CA LEU A 92 -6.05 -5.65 -4.30
C LEU A 92 -7.29 -6.51 -4.05
N ARG A 93 -7.24 -7.76 -4.50
CA ARG A 93 -8.30 -8.74 -4.23
C ARG A 93 -7.72 -10.14 -4.09
N GLU A 94 -8.22 -10.89 -3.13
CA GLU A 94 -7.88 -12.30 -2.95
C GLU A 94 -8.37 -13.13 -4.16
N ARG A 95 -7.56 -14.13 -4.51
CA ARG A 95 -8.02 -15.19 -5.40
C ARG A 95 -9.07 -16.04 -4.65
N ASN A 96 -10.30 -16.10 -5.17
CA ASN A 96 -11.27 -17.13 -4.82
C ASN A 96 -10.84 -18.51 -5.34
#